data_AF-A0A836TD34-F1
#
_entry.id   AF-A0A836TD34-F1
#
_cell.length_a   1.000
_cell.length_b   1.000
_cell.length_c   1.000
_cell.angle_alpha   90.00
_cell.angle_beta   90.00
_cell.angle_gamma   90.00
#
_symmetry.space_group_name_H-M   'P 1'
#
loop_
_entity.id
_entity.type
_entity.pdbx_description
1 polymer ?
#
loop_
_entity_poly.entity_id
_entity_poly.type
_entity_poly.pdbx_seq_one_letter_code
_entity_poly.pdbx_strand_id
1 'polypeptide(L)'
;MDTVELDLGIVGPQSYAEDVQTIVHDIINVQGPNGWNNQLRNEPGVVLILDRQWRLKAPPRIAALEADIIPAFGGSFGNVQTHVSAGGIIRIGQSLPLDFGPP
;
A
#
# COMPACT_ATOMS: atom_id res chain seq x y z
N MET A 1 2.81 -14.68 -6.62
CA MET A 1 1.47 -14.13 -6.37
C MET A 1 1.27 -13.03 -7.38
N ASP A 2 0.10 -13.01 -8.01
CA ASP A 2 -0.29 -11.93 -8.91
C ASP A 2 -1.48 -11.22 -8.25
N THR A 3 -1.44 -9.90 -8.21
CA THR A 3 -2.49 -9.04 -7.65
C THR A 3 -3.00 -8.12 -8.75
N VAL A 4 -4.32 -8.02 -8.85
CA VAL A 4 -5.01 -7.04 -9.68
C VAL A 4 -6.02 -6.35 -8.79
N GLU A 5 -5.89 -5.04 -8.66
CA GLU A 5 -6.73 -4.23 -7.78
C GLU A 5 -7.20 -2.98 -8.55
N LEU A 6 -8.45 -2.60 -8.31
CA LEU A 6 -9.06 -1.41 -8.91
C LEU A 6 -9.62 -0.55 -7.80
N ASP A 7 -8.99 0.60 -7.60
CA ASP A 7 -9.44 1.62 -6.66
C ASP A 7 -10.35 2.61 -7.35
N LEU A 8 -11.51 2.83 -6.73
CA LEU A 8 -12.50 3.83 -7.12
C LEU A 8 -12.77 4.74 -5.93
N GLY A 9 -12.66 6.05 -6.13
CA GLY A 9 -12.81 7.00 -5.03
C GLY A 9 -12.93 8.44 -5.50
N ILE A 10 -12.60 9.37 -4.60
CA ILE A 10 -12.60 10.80 -4.87
C ILE A 10 -11.47 11.47 -4.07
N VAL A 11 -10.74 12.37 -4.72
CA VAL A 11 -9.80 13.29 -4.08
C VAL A 11 -10.50 14.64 -3.92
N GLY A 12 -10.30 15.32 -2.79
CA GLY A 12 -10.85 16.66 -2.52
C GLY A 12 -11.90 16.68 -1.41
N PRO A 13 -12.70 17.77 -1.27
CA PRO A 13 -13.64 17.95 -0.15
C PRO A 13 -14.61 16.80 0.06
N GLN A 14 -15.02 16.10 -0.99
CA GLN A 14 -15.94 14.95 -0.90
C GLN A 14 -15.27 13.66 -0.39
N SER A 15 -13.97 13.69 -0.09
CA SER A 15 -13.33 12.64 0.71
C SER A 15 -13.64 12.76 2.21
N TYR A 16 -14.21 13.90 2.65
CA TYR A 16 -14.54 14.19 4.05
C TYR A 16 -13.32 14.18 5.00
N ALA A 17 -12.09 14.33 4.46
CA ALA A 17 -10.87 14.32 5.25
C ALA A 17 -10.79 15.50 6.24
N GLU A 18 -11.28 16.67 5.86
CA GLU A 18 -11.41 17.84 6.74
C GLU A 18 -12.32 17.56 7.93
N ASP A 19 -13.48 16.95 7.69
CA ASP A 19 -14.45 16.63 8.73
C ASP A 19 -13.89 15.60 9.71
N VAL A 20 -13.25 14.54 9.19
CA VAL A 20 -12.60 13.52 10.03
C VAL A 20 -11.50 14.14 10.89
N GLN A 21 -10.63 14.98 10.31
CA GLN A 21 -9.57 15.62 11.08
C GLN A 21 -10.14 16.55 12.16
N THR A 22 -11.18 17.32 11.82
CA THR A 22 -11.86 18.22 12.76
C THR A 22 -12.45 17.44 13.93
N ILE A 23 -13.19 16.36 13.64
CA ILE A 23 -13.76 15.48 14.68
C ILE A 23 -12.66 14.91 15.58
N VAL A 24 -11.56 14.42 15.02
CA VAL A 24 -10.45 13.87 15.82
C VAL A 24 -9.83 14.95 16.69
N HIS A 25 -9.58 16.14 16.16
CA HIS A 25 -9.01 17.26 16.92
C HIS A 25 -9.92 17.71 18.07
N ASP A 26 -11.23 17.72 17.84
CA ASP A 26 -12.23 18.03 18.87
C ASP A 26 -12.26 16.95 19.97
N ILE A 27 -12.21 15.67 19.61
CA ILE A 27 -12.21 14.53 20.57
C ILE A 27 -10.99 14.60 21.50
N ILE A 28 -9.80 14.90 20.95
CA ILE A 28 -8.56 14.95 21.73
C ILE A 28 -8.28 16.34 22.33
N ASN A 29 -9.21 17.29 22.14
CA ASN A 29 -9.13 18.65 22.66
C ASN A 29 -7.83 19.39 22.29
N VAL A 30 -7.48 19.36 21.02
CA VAL A 30 -6.35 20.13 20.46
C VAL A 30 -6.84 21.21 19.50
N GLN A 31 -5.95 22.11 19.10
CA GLN A 31 -6.28 23.16 18.14
C GLN A 31 -6.85 22.57 16.84
N GLY A 32 -7.97 23.12 16.36
CA GLY A 32 -8.58 22.73 15.08
C GLY A 32 -7.63 22.86 13.88
N PRO A 33 -7.84 22.04 12.84
CA PRO A 33 -7.00 22.05 11.66
C PRO A 33 -7.19 23.34 10.85
N ASN A 34 -6.10 23.87 10.31
CA ASN A 34 -6.11 25.07 9.46
C ASN A 34 -5.58 24.74 8.07
N GLY A 35 -6.02 25.51 7.06
CA GLY A 35 -5.49 25.42 5.70
C GLY A 35 -6.35 24.61 4.71
N TRP A 36 -7.41 23.94 5.17
CA TRP A 36 -8.32 23.15 4.33
C TRP A 36 -9.01 23.93 3.21
N ASN A 37 -9.14 25.25 3.35
CA ASN A 37 -9.61 26.14 2.27
C ASN A 37 -8.71 26.13 1.02
N ASN A 38 -7.47 25.62 1.12
CA ASN A 38 -6.51 25.50 0.02
C ASN A 38 -6.29 24.04 -0.45
N GLN A 39 -7.14 23.10 -0.03
CA GLN A 39 -7.03 21.71 -0.43
C GLN A 39 -7.28 21.50 -1.94
N LEU A 40 -6.94 20.30 -2.44
CA LEU A 40 -7.25 19.90 -3.82
C LEU A 40 -8.76 19.92 -4.06
N ARG A 41 -9.18 20.25 -5.30
CA ARG A 41 -10.60 20.21 -5.69
C ARG A 41 -11.10 18.78 -5.84
N ASN A 42 -12.42 18.61 -5.87
CA ASN A 42 -13.04 17.31 -6.13
C ASN A 42 -12.63 16.75 -7.49
N GLU A 43 -12.09 15.54 -7.48
CA GLU A 43 -11.76 14.77 -8.68
C GLU A 43 -12.07 13.29 -8.42
N PRO A 44 -12.92 12.63 -9.24
CA PRO A 44 -13.11 11.18 -9.16
C PRO A 44 -11.78 10.46 -9.37
N GLY A 45 -11.41 9.57 -8.45
CA GLY A 45 -10.20 8.78 -8.52
C GLY A 45 -10.47 7.40 -9.10
N VAL A 46 -9.65 7.00 -10.08
CA VAL A 46 -9.62 5.66 -10.64
C VAL A 46 -8.16 5.23 -10.76
N VAL A 47 -7.79 4.13 -10.12
CA VAL A 47 -6.44 3.57 -10.19
C VAL A 47 -6.50 2.07 -10.39
N LEU A 48 -5.86 1.58 -11.44
CA LEU A 48 -5.59 0.15 -11.64
C LEU A 48 -4.20 -0.15 -11.09
N ILE A 49 -4.12 -1.14 -10.20
CA ILE A 49 -2.88 -1.61 -9.59
C ILE A 49 -2.63 -3.04 -10.03
N LEU A 50 -1.40 -3.29 -10.50
CA LEU A 50 -0.93 -4.59 -10.95
C LEU A 50 0.37 -4.92 -10.22
N ASP A 51 0.38 -6.00 -9.46
CA ASP A 51 1.56 -6.42 -8.71
C ASP A 51 1.86 -7.90 -8.96
N ARG A 52 3.15 -8.20 -9.03
CA ARG A 52 3.65 -9.56 -9.22
C ARG A 52 4.81 -9.83 -8.30
N GLN A 53 4.66 -10.87 -7.50
CA GLN A 53 5.68 -11.41 -6.61
C GLN A 53 6.08 -12.82 -7.04
N TRP A 54 7.37 -13.09 -7.13
CA TRP A 54 7.90 -14.41 -7.47
C TRP A 54 8.50 -15.07 -6.23
N ARG A 55 7.95 -16.20 -5.82
CA ARG A 55 8.67 -17.04 -4.85
C ARG A 55 9.67 -17.90 -5.62
N LEU A 56 10.96 -17.64 -5.42
CA LEU A 56 12.00 -18.51 -5.95
C LEU A 56 11.97 -19.85 -5.20
N LYS A 57 12.02 -20.96 -5.92
CA LYS A 57 11.89 -22.31 -5.32
C LYS A 57 13.17 -22.70 -4.58
N ALA A 58 13.00 -23.49 -3.52
CA ALA A 58 14.04 -24.12 -2.70
C ALA A 58 14.87 -23.14 -1.84
N PRO A 59 14.31 -22.63 -0.71
CA PRO A 59 15.13 -21.96 0.29
C PRO A 59 16.28 -22.88 0.73
N PRO A 60 17.54 -22.44 0.73
CA PRO A 60 18.58 -23.14 1.48
C PRO A 60 18.09 -23.35 2.92
N ARG A 61 18.12 -24.60 3.38
CA ARG A 61 17.73 -24.99 4.73
C ARG A 61 18.92 -25.61 5.46
N ILE A 62 19.20 -25.12 6.66
CA ILE A 62 20.16 -25.71 7.60
C ILE A 62 19.40 -25.99 8.90
N ALA A 63 19.20 -27.27 9.21
CA ALA A 63 18.32 -27.71 10.31
C ALA A 63 16.91 -27.09 10.19
N ALA A 64 16.48 -26.30 11.18
CA ALA A 64 15.17 -25.62 11.17
C ALA A 64 15.21 -24.24 10.49
N LEU A 65 16.38 -23.70 10.20
CA LEU A 65 16.54 -22.37 9.61
C LEU A 65 16.44 -22.44 8.09
N GLU A 66 15.62 -21.57 7.52
CA GLU A 66 15.37 -21.42 6.09
C GLU A 66 15.71 -19.98 5.68
N ALA A 67 16.11 -19.78 4.44
CA ALA A 67 16.21 -18.46 3.84
C ALA A 67 15.63 -18.44 2.43
N ASP A 68 14.84 -17.43 2.07
CA ASP A 68 14.36 -17.24 0.70
C ASP A 68 14.41 -15.77 0.26
N ILE A 69 14.17 -15.59 -1.04
CA ILE A 69 14.01 -14.29 -1.66
C ILE A 69 12.72 -14.28 -2.49
N ILE A 70 11.99 -13.17 -2.39
CA ILE A 70 10.77 -12.90 -3.11
C ILE A 70 10.95 -11.60 -3.89
N PRO A 71 11.45 -11.65 -5.14
CA PRO A 71 11.41 -10.50 -6.03
C PRO A 71 9.97 -10.05 -6.28
N ALA A 72 9.78 -8.76 -6.47
CA ALA A 72 8.50 -8.12 -6.73
C ALA A 72 8.64 -7.07 -7.85
N PHE A 73 7.61 -6.96 -8.67
CA PHE A 73 7.48 -5.94 -9.70
C PHE A 73 6.01 -5.58 -9.85
N GLY A 74 5.72 -4.30 -9.98
CA GLY A 74 4.36 -3.84 -10.11
C GLY A 74 4.25 -2.38 -10.48
N GLY A 75 3.10 -1.82 -10.24
CA GLY A 75 2.83 -0.43 -10.50
C GLY A 75 1.36 -0.10 -10.50
N SER A 76 1.08 1.19 -10.65
CA SER A 76 -0.27 1.73 -10.73
C SER A 76 -0.43 2.58 -11.99
N PHE A 77 -1.64 2.59 -12.51
CA PHE A 77 -2.05 3.43 -13.61
C PHE A 77 -3.40 4.06 -13.29
N GLY A 78 -3.43 5.39 -13.18
CA GLY A 78 -4.61 6.13 -12.75
C GLY A 78 -4.39 7.63 -12.71
N ASN A 79 -5.47 8.38 -12.52
CA ASN A 79 -5.42 9.85 -12.44
C ASN A 79 -4.96 10.36 -11.07
N VAL A 80 -5.05 9.54 -10.02
CA VAL A 80 -4.53 9.87 -8.68
C VAL A 80 -3.04 9.57 -8.58
N GLN A 81 -2.60 8.42 -9.09
CA GLN A 81 -1.22 8.01 -9.09
C GLN A 81 -0.92 7.14 -10.32
N THR A 82 0.25 7.36 -10.94
CA THR A 82 0.78 6.50 -12.00
C THR A 82 2.27 6.30 -11.76
N HIS A 83 2.69 5.06 -11.55
CA HIS A 83 4.09 4.71 -11.32
C HIS A 83 4.37 3.25 -11.64
N VAL A 84 5.65 2.91 -11.71
CA VAL A 84 6.16 1.52 -11.79
C VAL A 84 7.06 1.29 -10.59
N SER A 85 7.02 0.09 -10.03
CA SER A 85 7.79 -0.33 -8.86
C SER A 85 8.51 -1.66 -9.11
N ALA A 86 9.68 -1.82 -8.51
CA ALA A 86 10.44 -3.06 -8.52
C ALA A 86 11.20 -3.19 -7.19
N GLY A 87 11.26 -4.38 -6.63
CA GLY A 87 11.91 -4.62 -5.35
C GLY A 87 11.91 -6.09 -4.98
N GLY A 88 12.05 -6.38 -3.70
CA GLY A 88 11.92 -7.73 -3.20
C GLY A 88 12.25 -7.86 -1.72
N ILE A 89 11.90 -9.01 -1.16
CA ILE A 89 12.08 -9.32 0.25
C ILE A 89 13.06 -10.49 0.37
N ILE A 90 14.04 -10.37 1.26
CA ILE A 90 14.87 -11.50 1.71
C ILE A 90 14.40 -11.88 3.10
N ARG A 91 14.16 -13.18 3.34
CA ARG A 91 13.64 -13.68 4.61
C ARG A 91 14.55 -14.76 5.16
N ILE A 92 14.68 -14.80 6.48
CA ILE A 92 15.42 -15.82 7.23
C ILE A 92 14.55 -16.20 8.43
N GLY A 93 14.26 -17.47 8.63
CA GLY A 93 13.36 -17.91 9.68
C GLY A 93 13.00 -19.39 9.62
N GLN A 94 11.88 -19.76 10.23
CA GLN A 94 11.33 -21.11 10.20
C GLN A 94 9.97 -21.07 9.49
N SER A 95 9.62 -22.12 8.76
CA SER A 95 8.32 -22.25 8.08
C SER A 95 8.03 -21.13 7.06
N LEU A 96 9.06 -20.61 6.40
CA LEU A 96 8.94 -19.56 5.37
C LEU A 96 8.03 -19.91 4.18
N PRO A 97 7.84 -21.19 3.78
CA PRO A 97 6.92 -21.54 2.70
C PRO A 97 5.44 -21.22 2.96
N LEU A 98 5.04 -20.80 4.16
CA LEU A 98 3.63 -20.57 4.50
C LEU A 98 3.03 -19.27 3.93
N ASP A 99 3.83 -18.24 3.64
CA ASP A 99 3.32 -16.92 3.17
C ASP A 99 4.30 -16.14 2.26
N PHE A 100 3.84 -15.08 1.60
CA PHE A 100 4.71 -14.20 0.79
C PHE A 100 5.42 -13.11 1.62
N GLY A 101 5.35 -13.15 2.95
CA GLY A 101 5.87 -12.12 3.83
C GLY A 101 4.88 -10.98 4.09
N PRO A 102 5.36 -9.84 4.65
CA PRO A 102 4.54 -8.66 4.88
C PRO A 102 3.91 -8.13 3.58
N PRO A 103 2.71 -7.50 3.65
CA PRO A 103 2.05 -6.88 2.51
C PRO A 103 2.86 -5.71 1.94
#